data_AF-A0A453HKH4-F1
#
_entry.id   AF-A0A453HKH4-F1
#
_cell.length_a   1.000
_cell.length_b   1.000
_cell.length_c   1.000
_cell.angle_alpha   90.00
_cell.angle_beta   90.00
_cell.angle_gamma   90.00
#
_symmetry.space_group_name_H-M   'P 1'
#
loop_
_entity.id
_entity.type
_entity.pdbx_description
1 polymer ?
#
loop_
_entity_poly.entity_id
_entity_poly.type
_entity_poly.pdbx_seq_one_letter_code
_entity_poly.pdbx_strand_id
1 'polypeptide(L)'
;ASFSLEGPANLPCRTRISPTPQPGWSPWRSIARISSDLRVVGRPLYVEHRVVARISCHSILPPSAPAGKLPAASFDARHLFDGMPPPQEGKRAALACGGDVIGALPDDLLQHVLSFLPAQQAVRTCVLARRWRGLWKSVAGLRITGGQESEVTFVQELREFVNHLLLLRCRAQIDTCELRFAVVSDDDVPRVSLWIRHIILCQVRLLRLDISRDGYGVYFYVDNLPLASQHLTRLELIDTGLNDSFLDFAGCPALEDLVIINGCFVHVRTISSTSLKRLAIADSSFNQHARTRIYAPSLVSLRLEDNWDRTPVLESMPSLKAAFVRFIKESVDRCFYSDSWDCHNEDCQGCYDLQAVNSHDSVLLKGLSEAENLTLIDEHDTFIFRRDLIWCPTFSKLKTLLLNEYWCVPDDFHALACILEHSPFLEFLTLHFFSKGPNHKVEIKGGYNAVESSAAISKHLKAVEVKCNSVNAEVLKILKFLGTLNICFEGEKALAEDIWPFSS
;
A
#
# COMPACT_ATOMS: atom_id res chain seq x y z
N ALA A 1 -22.45 -62.67 0.24
CA ALA A 1 -21.26 -62.86 -0.62
C ALA A 1 -20.58 -61.51 -0.80
N SER A 2 -19.62 -61.06 0.02
CA SER A 2 -18.81 -61.72 1.06
C SER A 2 -17.98 -62.91 0.58
N PHE A 3 -16.69 -62.67 0.36
CA PHE A 3 -15.61 -63.49 0.90
C PHE A 3 -14.41 -62.59 1.24
N SER A 4 -13.58 -63.02 2.17
CA SER A 4 -12.46 -62.29 2.77
C SER A 4 -11.26 -63.24 2.96
N LEU A 5 -10.23 -62.77 3.68
CA LEU A 5 -8.99 -63.48 4.08
C LEU A 5 -7.86 -63.38 3.01
N GLU A 6 -6.57 -63.34 3.38
CA GLU A 6 -5.94 -63.66 4.68
C GLU A 6 -4.70 -62.80 5.01
N GLY A 7 -4.26 -62.81 6.28
CA GLY A 7 -2.99 -62.24 6.80
C GLY A 7 -2.23 -63.30 7.64
N PRO A 8 -1.37 -62.98 8.65
CA PRO A 8 -0.92 -61.70 9.22
C PRO A 8 0.53 -61.37 8.72
N ALA A 9 1.59 -60.89 9.40
CA ALA A 9 1.98 -60.50 10.79
C ALA A 9 3.24 -59.56 10.69
N ASN A 10 3.95 -59.03 11.72
CA ASN A 10 3.94 -58.97 13.20
C ASN A 10 4.69 -57.67 13.60
N LEU A 11 4.37 -56.90 14.66
CA LEU A 11 4.74 -57.01 16.10
C LEU A 11 6.24 -57.06 16.46
N PRO A 12 6.73 -56.42 17.57
CA PRO A 12 6.08 -55.45 18.49
C PRO A 12 6.99 -54.28 19.04
N CYS A 13 6.47 -53.59 20.08
CA CYS A 13 7.10 -52.67 21.07
C CYS A 13 7.29 -51.18 20.66
N ARG A 14 6.78 -50.14 21.36
CA ARG A 14 6.45 -49.79 22.78
C ARG A 14 7.59 -49.16 23.63
N THR A 15 7.54 -47.82 23.79
CA THR A 15 7.63 -47.05 25.05
C THR A 15 7.11 -45.62 24.76
N ARG A 16 6.11 -45.01 25.41
CA ARG A 16 5.78 -44.63 26.82
C ARG A 16 6.30 -43.23 27.22
N ILE A 17 5.39 -42.40 27.74
CA ILE A 17 5.57 -40.97 28.10
C ILE A 17 5.52 -40.79 29.63
N SER A 18 6.38 -39.93 30.21
CA SER A 18 6.09 -39.14 31.44
C SER A 18 7.20 -38.08 31.72
N PRO A 19 6.89 -36.90 32.29
CA PRO A 19 7.83 -35.75 32.43
C PRO A 19 8.30 -35.48 33.89
N THR A 20 9.13 -34.42 34.10
CA THR A 20 9.25 -33.46 35.26
C THR A 20 10.63 -32.71 35.21
N PRO A 21 11.06 -31.79 36.13
CA PRO A 21 10.76 -30.34 35.95
C PRO A 21 11.86 -29.29 36.31
N GLN A 22 11.85 -28.11 35.64
CA GLN A 22 12.31 -26.78 36.13
C GLN A 22 13.82 -26.61 36.56
N PRO A 23 14.31 -25.41 36.98
CA PRO A 23 13.79 -24.02 36.86
C PRO A 23 14.79 -22.94 36.31
N GLY A 24 14.24 -21.91 35.64
CA GLY A 24 14.57 -20.48 35.83
C GLY A 24 15.90 -19.86 35.35
N TRP A 25 15.84 -18.61 34.84
CA TRP A 25 16.63 -17.42 35.27
C TRP A 25 16.26 -16.16 34.45
N SER A 26 16.37 -14.98 35.08
CA SER A 26 16.29 -13.63 34.49
C SER A 26 16.78 -12.61 35.56
N PRO A 27 16.94 -11.28 35.31
CA PRO A 27 16.84 -10.52 34.05
C PRO A 27 17.99 -9.49 33.81
N TRP A 28 17.87 -8.68 32.74
CA TRP A 28 18.57 -7.40 32.46
C TRP A 28 20.11 -7.30 32.41
N ARG A 29 20.67 -6.84 31.25
CA ARG A 29 21.61 -5.69 31.22
C ARG A 29 21.88 -5.11 29.81
N SER A 30 22.08 -3.79 29.81
CA SER A 30 22.87 -2.97 28.86
C SER A 30 22.40 -2.74 27.41
N ILE A 31 22.07 -1.47 27.14
CA ILE A 31 21.90 -0.82 25.83
C ILE A 31 23.27 -0.37 25.29
N ALA A 32 23.55 -0.50 23.97
CA ALA A 32 24.34 0.49 23.21
C ALA A 32 24.41 0.26 21.66
N ARG A 33 23.99 1.29 20.91
CA ARG A 33 24.53 1.80 19.62
C ARG A 33 24.51 0.98 18.31
N ILE A 34 23.61 1.43 17.42
CA ILE A 34 23.88 2.05 16.09
C ILE A 34 24.40 1.19 14.90
N SER A 35 23.60 1.23 13.82
CA SER A 35 23.95 1.15 12.38
C SER A 35 24.05 -0.21 11.64
N SER A 36 23.61 -0.13 10.38
CA SER A 36 24.00 -0.90 9.18
C SER A 36 23.61 -2.38 9.03
N ASP A 37 22.71 -2.56 8.05
CA ASP A 37 22.68 -3.62 7.03
C ASP A 37 22.24 -5.06 7.35
N LEU A 38 21.85 -5.72 6.25
CA LEU A 38 21.32 -7.09 6.08
C LEU A 38 19.85 -7.22 6.54
N ARG A 39 18.88 -7.47 5.63
CA ARG A 39 18.67 -8.70 4.83
C ARG A 39 18.73 -9.98 5.68
N VAL A 40 17.61 -10.72 5.74
CA VAL A 40 17.50 -12.05 5.10
C VAL A 40 16.07 -12.58 5.16
N VAL A 41 15.62 -13.05 3.99
CA VAL A 41 14.62 -14.08 3.66
C VAL A 41 13.86 -14.77 4.80
N GLY A 42 12.52 -14.80 4.70
CA GLY A 42 11.66 -15.61 5.56
C GLY A 42 10.22 -15.78 5.06
N ARG A 43 10.01 -16.42 3.89
CA ARG A 43 8.66 -16.87 3.47
C ARG A 43 8.23 -18.09 4.28
N PRO A 44 7.01 -18.11 4.85
CA PRO A 44 6.22 -19.33 4.97
C PRO A 44 5.53 -19.61 3.63
N LEU A 45 5.62 -20.85 3.12
CA LEU A 45 4.67 -21.35 2.12
C LEU A 45 3.45 -21.87 2.88
N TYR A 46 2.26 -21.32 2.63
CA TYR A 46 1.01 -21.94 3.06
C TYR A 46 0.14 -22.26 1.85
N VAL A 47 -0.02 -23.55 1.60
CA VAL A 47 -1.04 -24.13 0.73
C VAL A 47 -2.15 -24.61 1.66
N GLU A 48 -3.32 -23.99 1.61
CA GLU A 48 -4.50 -24.50 2.32
C GLU A 48 -5.62 -24.86 1.34
N HIS A 49 -5.95 -26.16 1.31
CA HIS A 49 -7.14 -26.66 0.64
C HIS A 49 -8.39 -26.28 1.45
N ARG A 50 -9.45 -25.84 0.76
CA ARG A 50 -10.79 -25.78 1.34
C ARG A 50 -11.24 -27.18 1.79
N VAL A 51 -11.46 -27.37 3.09
CA VAL A 51 -12.33 -28.44 3.62
C VAL A 51 -13.30 -27.82 4.63
N VAL A 52 -14.59 -27.84 4.30
CA VAL A 52 -15.65 -27.30 5.16
C VAL A 52 -16.07 -28.36 6.18
N ALA A 53 -15.93 -28.07 7.47
CA ALA A 53 -16.41 -28.92 8.56
C ALA A 53 -17.27 -28.12 9.55
N ARG A 54 -18.59 -28.26 9.47
CA ARG A 54 -19.50 -27.81 10.54
C ARG A 54 -19.36 -28.76 11.74
N ILE A 55 -19.00 -28.24 12.91
CA ILE A 55 -19.22 -28.92 14.19
C ILE A 55 -19.90 -27.93 15.16
N SER A 56 -21.02 -28.37 15.73
CA SER A 56 -21.78 -27.66 16.76
C SER A 56 -21.54 -28.36 18.11
N CYS A 57 -21.26 -27.59 19.16
CA CYS A 57 -21.18 -28.12 20.53
C CYS A 57 -22.21 -27.43 21.43
N HIS A 58 -22.97 -28.23 22.17
CA HIS A 58 -23.96 -27.77 23.15
C HIS A 58 -23.34 -27.47 24.53
N SER A 59 -24.08 -26.68 25.30
CA SER A 59 -23.76 -26.24 26.67
C SER A 59 -23.68 -27.40 27.67
N ILE A 60 -22.64 -27.41 28.53
CA ILE A 60 -22.63 -28.19 29.79
C ILE A 60 -22.01 -27.35 30.94
N LEU A 61 -22.82 -27.13 31.97
CA LEU A 61 -22.47 -26.80 33.38
C LEU A 61 -22.77 -28.06 34.23
N PRO A 62 -22.45 -28.20 35.55
CA PRO A 62 -21.93 -27.24 36.56
C PRO A 62 -20.67 -27.85 37.28
N PRO A 63 -20.34 -27.68 38.60
CA PRO A 63 -20.80 -26.78 39.67
C PRO A 63 -19.69 -26.06 40.51
N SER A 64 -20.12 -25.16 41.42
CA SER A 64 -19.33 -24.57 42.53
C SER A 64 -19.28 -25.52 43.78
N ALA A 65 -18.67 -25.26 44.94
CA ALA A 65 -18.20 -24.06 45.68
C ALA A 65 -17.15 -24.50 46.77
N PRO A 66 -16.78 -23.77 47.86
CA PRO A 66 -17.10 -22.40 48.29
C PRO A 66 -15.93 -21.53 48.88
N ALA A 67 -16.22 -20.23 49.00
CA ALA A 67 -15.82 -19.24 50.04
C ALA A 67 -14.39 -19.21 50.69
N GLY A 68 -13.74 -18.03 50.56
CA GLY A 68 -12.64 -17.56 51.42
C GLY A 68 -12.76 -16.04 51.71
N LYS A 69 -12.19 -15.59 52.85
CA LYS A 69 -12.25 -14.23 53.43
C LYS A 69 -10.83 -13.79 53.85
N LEU A 70 -10.41 -12.54 54.02
CA LEU A 70 -10.92 -11.13 54.03
C LEU A 70 -9.66 -10.24 53.72
N PRO A 71 -9.66 -8.88 53.65
CA PRO A 71 -10.71 -7.86 53.69
C PRO A 71 -10.67 -6.86 52.51
N ALA A 72 -11.52 -5.82 52.52
CA ALA A 72 -11.44 -4.67 51.62
C ALA A 72 -10.71 -3.48 52.26
N ALA A 73 -10.04 -2.66 51.44
CA ALA A 73 -9.50 -1.36 51.83
C ALA A 73 -9.82 -0.32 50.73
N SER A 74 -10.65 0.67 51.06
CA SER A 74 -11.03 1.76 50.15
C SER A 74 -9.96 2.85 50.15
N PHE A 75 -9.27 3.05 49.03
CA PHE A 75 -8.44 4.25 48.82
C PHE A 75 -9.30 5.36 48.21
N ASP A 76 -9.64 6.37 49.01
CA ASP A 76 -10.29 7.60 48.52
C ASP A 76 -9.24 8.52 47.88
N ALA A 77 -9.44 8.87 46.61
CA ALA A 77 -8.42 9.48 45.75
C ALA A 77 -8.46 11.03 45.74
N ARG A 78 -9.04 11.67 46.77
CA ARG A 78 -9.48 13.07 46.72
C ARG A 78 -8.50 14.14 47.23
N HIS A 79 -7.39 13.80 47.88
CA HIS A 79 -6.52 14.77 48.57
C HIS A 79 -5.02 14.71 48.21
N LEU A 80 -4.67 14.16 47.04
CA LEU A 80 -3.26 13.91 46.66
C LEU A 80 -2.51 15.14 46.12
N PHE A 81 -3.11 16.34 46.09
CA PHE A 81 -2.52 17.53 45.43
C PHE A 81 -2.55 18.85 46.23
N ASP A 82 -3.15 18.90 47.42
CA ASP A 82 -3.27 20.15 48.21
C ASP A 82 -1.97 20.52 48.99
N GLY A 83 -1.00 19.60 49.03
CA GLY A 83 0.22 19.71 49.85
C GLY A 83 1.45 20.29 49.12
N MET A 84 1.46 21.57 48.78
CA MET A 84 2.67 22.30 48.35
C MET A 84 2.73 23.69 49.04
N PRO A 85 3.73 23.96 49.91
CA PRO A 85 3.83 25.24 50.60
C PRO A 85 4.22 26.40 49.65
N PRO A 86 3.88 27.65 50.01
CA PRO A 86 4.32 28.83 49.27
C PRO A 86 5.85 29.03 49.37
N PRO A 87 6.48 29.73 48.41
CA PRO A 87 7.93 29.92 48.40
C PRO A 87 8.39 30.80 49.57
N GLN A 88 9.37 30.33 50.33
CA GLN A 88 10.10 31.16 51.30
C GLN A 88 11.19 31.96 50.59
N GLU A 89 11.30 33.25 50.88
CA GLU A 89 12.36 34.12 50.34
C GLU A 89 13.71 33.88 51.03
N GLY A 90 14.43 32.85 50.58
CA GLY A 90 15.81 32.54 51.01
C GLY A 90 16.87 33.14 50.09
N LYS A 91 17.77 33.98 50.61
CA LYS A 91 18.84 34.61 49.82
C LYS A 91 20.02 33.66 49.54
N ARG A 92 20.46 33.67 48.28
CA ARG A 92 21.79 33.25 47.76
C ARG A 92 22.23 31.78 47.95
N ALA A 93 22.33 31.08 46.82
CA ALA A 93 23.64 30.65 46.32
C ALA A 93 23.59 30.54 44.79
N ALA A 94 24.57 31.12 44.09
CA ALA A 94 24.72 30.92 42.65
C ALA A 94 25.66 29.72 42.42
N LEU A 95 25.12 28.51 42.39
CA LEU A 95 25.79 27.36 41.79
C LEU A 95 25.21 27.13 40.39
N ALA A 96 26.08 26.92 39.42
CA ALA A 96 25.71 26.57 38.06
C ALA A 96 25.28 25.09 37.99
N CYS A 97 24.08 24.78 38.50
CA CYS A 97 23.35 23.62 38.01
C CYS A 97 23.19 23.78 36.50
N GLY A 98 23.46 22.72 35.73
CA GLY A 98 23.13 22.70 34.31
C GLY A 98 21.63 22.92 34.17
N GLY A 99 21.25 24.09 33.67
CA GLY A 99 19.84 24.46 33.52
C GLY A 99 19.14 23.43 32.63
N ASP A 100 17.88 23.11 32.95
CA ASP A 100 17.07 22.21 32.14
C ASP A 100 16.91 22.81 30.73
N VAL A 101 17.76 22.34 29.80
CA VAL A 101 17.85 22.85 28.43
C VAL A 101 16.52 22.65 27.70
N ILE A 102 15.78 21.60 28.05
CA ILE A 102 14.45 21.31 27.49
C ILE A 102 13.42 22.25 28.13
N GLY A 103 13.45 22.39 29.46
CA GLY A 103 12.63 23.35 30.21
C GLY A 103 12.83 24.82 29.84
N ALA A 104 13.95 25.16 29.19
CA ALA A 104 14.27 26.49 28.68
C ALA A 104 13.76 26.78 27.25
N LEU A 105 13.34 25.76 26.47
CA LEU A 105 12.82 25.96 25.10
C LEU A 105 11.50 26.75 25.11
N PRO A 106 11.15 27.53 24.07
CA PRO A 106 9.82 28.13 23.90
C PRO A 106 8.69 27.10 23.81
N ASP A 107 7.47 27.48 24.17
CA ASP A 107 6.30 26.57 24.18
C ASP A 107 5.99 26.00 22.79
N ASP A 108 6.29 26.74 21.73
CA ASP A 108 6.07 26.30 20.34
C ASP A 108 7.04 25.17 19.94
N LEU A 109 8.30 25.24 20.37
CA LEU A 109 9.28 24.17 20.15
C LEU A 109 8.94 22.94 20.99
N LEU A 110 8.44 23.13 22.22
CA LEU A 110 7.96 22.02 23.04
C LEU A 110 6.73 21.35 22.38
N GLN A 111 5.77 22.12 21.88
CA GLN A 111 4.63 21.60 21.14
C GLN A 111 5.05 20.88 19.85
N HIS A 112 6.05 21.40 19.12
CA HIS A 112 6.61 20.73 17.96
C HIS A 112 7.26 19.39 18.33
N VAL A 113 8.06 19.31 19.40
CA VAL A 113 8.61 18.04 19.90
C VAL A 113 7.50 17.06 20.30
N LEU A 114 6.46 17.53 20.99
CA LEU A 114 5.31 16.70 21.36
C LEU A 114 4.53 16.17 20.14
N SER A 115 4.55 16.86 18.99
CA SER A 115 3.82 16.45 17.77
C SER A 115 4.32 15.15 17.14
N PHE A 116 5.58 14.77 17.41
CA PHE A 116 6.16 13.52 16.94
C PHE A 116 5.84 12.32 17.85
N LEU A 117 5.41 12.55 19.09
CA LEU A 117 5.15 11.51 20.08
C LEU A 117 3.74 10.90 19.92
N PRO A 118 3.55 9.60 20.23
CA PRO A 118 2.23 9.05 20.49
C PRO A 118 1.50 9.86 21.57
N ALA A 119 0.21 10.12 21.38
CA ALA A 119 -0.57 11.02 22.23
C ALA A 119 -0.55 10.61 23.72
N GLN A 120 -0.49 9.31 24.01
CA GLN A 120 -0.35 8.77 25.37
C GLN A 120 0.97 9.24 26.02
N GLN A 121 2.06 9.30 25.25
CA GLN A 121 3.35 9.81 25.71
C GLN A 121 3.34 11.35 25.81
N ALA A 122 2.74 12.04 24.83
CA ALA A 122 2.61 13.49 24.84
C ALA A 122 1.84 13.97 26.10
N VAL A 123 0.72 13.33 26.44
CA VAL A 123 -0.03 13.60 27.69
C VAL A 123 0.79 13.26 28.93
N ARG A 124 1.58 12.17 28.93
CA ARG A 124 2.45 11.81 30.08
C ARG A 124 3.48 12.90 30.42
N THR A 125 3.89 13.75 29.48
CA THR A 125 4.82 14.86 29.77
C THR A 125 4.28 15.88 30.78
N CYS A 126 2.96 15.90 31.04
CA CYS A 126 2.33 16.76 32.07
C CYS A 126 2.94 16.64 33.47
N VAL A 127 3.61 15.52 33.80
CA VAL A 127 4.23 15.30 35.12
C VAL A 127 5.63 15.91 35.24
N LEU A 128 6.29 16.28 34.13
CA LEU A 128 7.68 16.75 34.13
C LEU A 128 7.83 18.10 34.85
N ALA A 129 6.99 19.08 34.50
CA ALA A 129 6.86 20.34 35.25
C ALA A 129 5.49 20.99 35.00
N ARG A 130 5.11 21.96 35.85
CA ARG A 130 3.82 22.69 35.75
C ARG A 130 3.53 23.23 34.35
N ARG A 131 4.56 23.69 33.62
CA ARG A 131 4.51 24.21 32.26
C ARG A 131 3.95 23.21 31.23
N TRP A 132 4.33 21.93 31.33
CA TRP A 132 3.95 20.90 30.35
C TRP A 132 2.47 20.48 30.44
N ARG A 133 1.78 20.78 31.54
CA ARG A 133 0.41 20.33 31.84
C ARG A 133 -0.64 20.69 30.77
N GLY A 134 -0.41 21.78 30.03
CA GLY A 134 -1.33 22.26 28.99
C GLY A 134 -0.88 21.97 27.55
N LEU A 135 0.42 21.81 27.29
CA LEU A 135 1.00 21.92 25.94
C LEU A 135 0.39 20.95 24.92
N TRP A 136 0.21 19.69 25.31
CA TRP A 136 -0.38 18.63 24.47
C TRP A 136 -1.79 18.96 23.92
N LYS A 137 -2.49 19.94 24.50
CA LYS A 137 -3.82 20.35 24.04
C LYS A 137 -3.80 21.13 22.73
N SER A 138 -2.76 21.93 22.51
CA SER A 138 -2.60 22.79 21.32
C SER A 138 -1.63 22.23 20.28
N VAL A 139 -0.92 21.14 20.58
CA VAL A 139 -0.03 20.44 19.61
C VAL A 139 -0.76 20.13 18.30
N ALA A 140 -0.23 20.57 17.17
CA ALA A 140 -0.86 20.41 15.87
C ALA A 140 -0.76 18.99 15.26
N GLY A 141 0.17 18.15 15.74
CA GLY A 141 0.27 16.74 15.35
C GLY A 141 -0.38 15.80 16.36
N LEU A 142 -1.26 14.90 15.89
CA LEU A 142 -1.98 13.93 16.71
C LEU A 142 -1.70 12.50 16.26
N ARG A 143 -0.85 11.78 17.01
CA ARG A 143 -0.52 10.37 16.73
C ARG A 143 -1.21 9.46 17.74
N ILE A 144 -2.29 8.80 17.35
CA ILE A 144 -3.01 7.80 18.15
C ILE A 144 -2.58 6.43 17.61
N THR A 145 -1.46 5.93 18.11
CA THR A 145 -0.86 4.66 17.72
C THR A 145 -0.93 3.64 18.84
N GLY A 146 -0.90 2.37 18.47
CA GLY A 146 -0.63 1.25 19.37
C GLY A 146 0.79 1.22 19.95
N GLY A 147 0.90 0.51 21.09
CA GLY A 147 2.06 0.06 21.87
C GLY A 147 3.49 0.42 21.44
N GLN A 148 4.32 -0.62 21.34
CA GLN A 148 5.62 -0.60 20.64
C GLN A 148 5.37 -0.86 19.15
N GLU A 149 6.33 -0.53 18.29
CA GLU A 149 6.17 -0.53 16.82
C GLU A 149 5.85 -1.89 16.18
N SER A 150 5.83 -2.98 16.95
CA SER A 150 5.58 -4.36 16.49
C SER A 150 4.34 -5.03 17.08
N GLU A 151 3.58 -4.37 17.97
CA GLU A 151 2.41 -4.97 18.64
C GLU A 151 1.09 -4.34 18.18
N VAL A 152 0.20 -5.16 17.62
CA VAL A 152 -1.17 -4.75 17.26
C VAL A 152 -1.92 -4.38 18.55
N THR A 153 -2.25 -3.10 18.70
CA THR A 153 -3.08 -2.60 19.82
C THR A 153 -4.52 -2.49 19.38
N PHE A 154 -5.42 -2.93 20.24
CA PHE A 154 -6.85 -2.92 19.96
C PHE A 154 -7.49 -1.60 20.37
N VAL A 155 -8.46 -1.14 19.57
CA VAL A 155 -9.28 0.05 19.84
C VAL A 155 -9.84 0.10 21.27
N GLN A 156 -10.12 -1.07 21.85
CA GLN A 156 -10.65 -1.27 23.20
C GLN A 156 -9.75 -0.73 24.32
N GLU A 157 -8.43 -0.77 24.14
CA GLU A 157 -7.46 -0.18 25.08
C GLU A 157 -7.38 1.35 24.94
N LEU A 158 -7.52 1.84 23.72
CA LEU A 158 -7.39 3.25 23.38
C LEU A 158 -8.67 4.05 23.64
N ARG A 159 -9.86 3.42 23.57
CA ARG A 159 -11.13 4.12 23.38
C ARG A 159 -11.49 5.14 24.47
N GLU A 160 -11.16 4.86 25.73
CA GLU A 160 -11.41 5.80 26.82
C GLU A 160 -10.38 6.93 26.81
N PHE A 161 -9.10 6.62 26.56
CA PHE A 161 -8.06 7.64 26.41
C PHE A 161 -8.38 8.60 25.25
N VAL A 162 -8.74 8.10 24.07
CA VAL A 162 -9.04 8.91 22.88
C VAL A 162 -10.27 9.78 23.08
N ASN A 163 -11.35 9.26 23.68
CA ASN A 163 -12.52 10.07 24.02
C ASN A 163 -12.13 11.26 24.92
N HIS A 164 -11.40 11.02 26.01
CA HIS A 164 -10.98 12.09 26.91
C HIS A 164 -9.99 13.07 26.26
N LEU A 165 -9.08 12.57 25.42
CA LEU A 165 -8.10 13.38 24.67
C LEU A 165 -8.80 14.38 23.73
N LEU A 166 -9.73 13.90 22.90
CA LEU A 166 -10.46 14.74 21.94
C LEU A 166 -11.37 15.76 22.64
N LEU A 167 -12.07 15.35 23.71
CA LEU A 167 -12.87 16.25 24.54
C LEU A 167 -12.03 17.37 25.16
N LEU A 168 -10.87 17.04 25.72
CA LEU A 168 -9.99 18.00 26.43
C LEU A 168 -9.17 18.92 25.51
N ARG A 169 -9.13 18.63 24.19
CA ARG A 169 -8.52 19.48 23.14
C ARG A 169 -9.46 20.56 22.58
N CYS A 170 -10.76 20.48 22.84
CA CYS A 170 -11.73 21.56 22.57
C CYS A 170 -11.67 22.18 21.15
N ARG A 171 -11.48 21.35 20.10
CA ARG A 171 -11.30 21.76 18.69
C ARG A 171 -10.04 22.62 18.39
N ALA A 172 -8.98 22.51 19.18
CA ALA A 172 -7.66 23.00 18.79
C ALA A 172 -7.25 22.37 17.44
N GLN A 173 -6.75 23.21 16.52
CA GLN A 173 -6.39 22.80 15.16
C GLN A 173 -5.41 21.61 15.15
N ILE A 174 -5.55 20.78 14.13
CA ILE A 174 -4.68 19.65 13.85
C ILE A 174 -4.15 19.86 12.43
N ASP A 175 -2.84 19.93 12.22
CA ASP A 175 -2.25 19.87 10.87
C ASP A 175 -2.18 18.41 10.41
N THR A 176 -1.67 17.52 11.27
CA THR A 176 -1.41 16.11 10.95
C THR A 176 -2.06 15.17 11.95
N CYS A 177 -2.70 14.11 11.47
CA CYS A 177 -3.26 13.06 12.32
C CYS A 177 -2.92 11.66 11.79
N GLU A 178 -2.46 10.78 12.68
CA GLU A 178 -2.22 9.37 12.42
C GLU A 178 -3.06 8.54 13.40
N LEU A 179 -3.91 7.66 12.87
CA LEU A 179 -4.67 6.66 13.63
C LEU A 179 -4.15 5.28 13.25
N ARG A 180 -3.47 4.56 14.17
CA ARG A 180 -2.99 3.19 13.95
C ARG A 180 -3.42 2.24 15.08
N PHE A 181 -4.41 1.39 14.80
CA PHE A 181 -4.95 0.39 15.74
C PHE A 181 -5.85 -0.62 15.00
N ALA A 182 -6.04 -1.81 15.58
CA ALA A 182 -7.01 -2.78 15.07
C ALA A 182 -8.39 -2.62 15.74
N VAL A 183 -9.46 -2.88 14.98
CA VAL A 183 -10.84 -2.93 15.48
C VAL A 183 -11.33 -4.38 15.48
N VAL A 184 -11.96 -4.80 16.58
CA VAL A 184 -12.42 -6.20 16.80
C VAL A 184 -13.93 -6.28 17.02
N SER A 185 -14.51 -5.35 17.81
CA SER A 185 -15.97 -5.28 17.96
C SER A 185 -16.57 -4.29 16.97
N ASP A 186 -17.68 -4.68 16.36
CA ASP A 186 -18.51 -3.80 15.54
C ASP A 186 -19.11 -2.64 16.37
N ASP A 187 -19.21 -2.80 17.70
CA ASP A 187 -19.60 -1.73 18.64
C ASP A 187 -18.62 -0.54 18.62
N ASP A 188 -17.34 -0.78 18.32
CA ASP A 188 -16.31 0.27 18.30
C ASP A 188 -16.26 0.98 16.91
N VAL A 189 -16.91 0.44 15.85
CA VAL A 189 -16.94 1.05 14.50
C VAL A 189 -17.54 2.47 14.50
N PRO A 190 -18.74 2.74 15.08
CA PRO A 190 -19.30 4.09 15.11
C PRO A 190 -18.45 5.04 15.97
N ARG A 191 -17.71 4.51 16.96
CA ARG A 191 -16.83 5.29 17.84
C ARG A 191 -15.59 5.78 17.09
N VAL A 192 -14.98 4.93 16.26
CA VAL A 192 -13.89 5.29 15.34
C VAL A 192 -14.37 6.30 14.30
N SER A 193 -15.55 6.10 13.70
CA SER A 193 -16.16 7.06 12.78
C SER A 193 -16.39 8.43 13.42
N LEU A 194 -16.80 8.49 14.69
CA LEU A 194 -16.94 9.74 15.44
C LEU A 194 -15.59 10.43 15.72
N TRP A 195 -14.51 9.67 15.97
CA TRP A 195 -13.16 10.25 16.10
C TRP A 195 -12.69 10.86 14.77
N ILE A 196 -12.85 10.15 13.66
CA ILE A 196 -12.50 10.64 12.31
C ILE A 196 -13.26 11.94 12.01
N ARG A 197 -14.57 11.98 12.26
CA ARG A 197 -15.39 13.20 12.11
C ARG A 197 -14.92 14.34 13.03
N HIS A 198 -14.52 14.06 14.27
CA HIS A 198 -13.96 15.09 15.17
C HIS A 198 -12.65 15.66 14.64
N ILE A 199 -11.74 14.81 14.15
CA ILE A 199 -10.44 15.21 13.59
C ILE A 199 -10.63 16.09 12.34
N ILE A 200 -11.59 15.77 11.49
CA ILE A 200 -11.99 16.59 10.34
C ILE A 200 -12.51 17.97 10.78
N LEU A 201 -13.33 18.03 11.83
CA LEU A 201 -13.80 19.29 12.43
C LEU A 201 -12.69 20.12 13.10
N CYS A 202 -11.51 19.53 13.36
CA CYS A 202 -10.29 20.23 13.80
C CYS A 202 -9.40 20.70 12.62
N GLN A 203 -9.96 20.75 11.40
CA GLN A 203 -9.31 21.29 10.19
C GLN A 203 -8.06 20.51 9.72
N VAL A 204 -8.04 19.19 9.92
CA VAL A 204 -6.93 18.29 9.54
C VAL A 204 -6.50 18.46 8.08
N ARG A 205 -5.18 18.54 7.86
CA ARG A 205 -4.57 18.73 6.54
C ARG A 205 -3.89 17.47 5.99
N LEU A 206 -3.33 16.64 6.86
CA LEU A 206 -2.88 15.28 6.56
C LEU A 206 -3.58 14.32 7.51
N LEU A 207 -4.40 13.42 6.98
CA LEU A 207 -5.02 12.34 7.74
C LEU A 207 -4.46 10.99 7.26
N ARG A 208 -3.92 10.20 8.18
CA ARG A 208 -3.50 8.81 7.96
C ARG A 208 -4.37 7.88 8.78
N LEU A 209 -5.06 6.97 8.09
CA LEU A 209 -5.86 5.90 8.68
C LEU A 209 -5.16 4.56 8.39
N ASP A 210 -4.77 3.88 9.44
CA ASP A 210 -3.93 2.68 9.46
C ASP A 210 -4.70 1.66 10.35
N ILE A 211 -5.86 1.22 9.83
CA ILE A 211 -6.94 0.61 10.63
C ILE A 211 -7.41 -0.70 9.98
N SER A 212 -6.92 -1.81 10.53
CA SER A 212 -7.31 -3.17 10.15
C SER A 212 -8.41 -3.74 11.06
N ARG A 213 -9.08 -4.83 10.63
CA ARG A 213 -9.95 -5.63 11.49
C ARG A 213 -9.20 -6.89 11.95
N ASP A 214 -9.23 -7.17 13.24
CA ASP A 214 -8.67 -8.34 13.94
C ASP A 214 -7.15 -8.61 13.78
N GLY A 215 -6.44 -7.96 12.85
CA GLY A 215 -5.05 -8.28 12.50
C GLY A 215 -4.89 -9.53 11.61
N TYR A 216 -5.99 -10.15 11.16
CA TYR A 216 -6.02 -11.42 10.44
C TYR A 216 -6.66 -11.32 9.04
N GLY A 217 -6.49 -10.19 8.35
CA GLY A 217 -6.86 -10.04 6.93
C GLY A 217 -8.33 -9.75 6.65
N VAL A 218 -9.08 -9.22 7.63
CA VAL A 218 -10.40 -8.63 7.40
C VAL A 218 -10.27 -7.11 7.45
N TYR A 219 -11.02 -6.42 6.59
CA TYR A 219 -10.91 -4.97 6.43
C TYR A 219 -11.90 -4.21 7.32
N PHE A 220 -11.46 -3.07 7.87
CA PHE A 220 -12.34 -2.16 8.61
C PHE A 220 -13.04 -1.20 7.65
N TYR A 221 -14.37 -1.25 7.59
CA TYR A 221 -15.17 -0.30 6.81
C TYR A 221 -15.51 0.92 7.65
N VAL A 222 -15.06 2.10 7.23
CA VAL A 222 -15.54 3.37 7.78
C VAL A 222 -17.02 3.54 7.40
N ASP A 223 -17.84 4.12 8.29
CA ASP A 223 -19.26 4.40 8.04
C ASP A 223 -19.52 5.00 6.65
N ASN A 224 -20.67 4.65 6.05
CA ASN A 224 -21.11 5.03 4.69
C ASN A 224 -21.45 6.54 4.52
N LEU A 225 -20.60 7.46 4.99
CA LEU A 225 -20.75 8.91 4.83
C LEU A 225 -19.48 9.51 4.20
N PRO A 226 -19.62 10.44 3.23
CA PRO A 226 -18.49 11.05 2.55
C PRO A 226 -17.64 11.94 3.46
N LEU A 227 -16.35 11.98 3.14
CA LEU A 227 -15.40 12.90 3.76
C LEU A 227 -15.64 14.31 3.21
N ALA A 228 -16.00 15.24 4.09
CA ALA A 228 -16.17 16.66 3.74
C ALA A 228 -15.18 17.52 4.56
N SER A 229 -14.18 18.10 3.90
CA SER A 229 -13.16 18.94 4.52
C SER A 229 -12.64 20.01 3.57
N GLN A 230 -12.69 21.27 4.01
CA GLN A 230 -12.11 22.41 3.28
C GLN A 230 -10.59 22.53 3.50
N HIS A 231 -9.97 21.63 4.27
CA HIS A 231 -8.57 21.73 4.71
C HIS A 231 -7.74 20.46 4.46
N LEU A 232 -8.38 19.31 4.20
CA LEU A 232 -7.69 18.05 3.96
C LEU A 232 -6.93 18.11 2.62
N THR A 233 -5.60 18.10 2.69
CA THR A 233 -4.70 18.14 1.52
C THR A 233 -4.11 16.80 1.15
N ARG A 234 -3.94 15.90 2.12
CA ARG A 234 -3.41 14.54 1.94
C ARG A 234 -4.19 13.53 2.78
N LEU A 235 -4.56 12.42 2.15
CA LEU A 235 -5.22 11.28 2.79
C LEU A 235 -4.41 10.01 2.53
N GLU A 236 -4.02 9.32 3.61
CA GLU A 236 -3.39 8.00 3.56
C GLU A 236 -4.36 6.97 4.16
N LEU A 237 -4.61 5.89 3.42
CA LEU A 237 -5.54 4.81 3.77
C LEU A 237 -4.79 3.48 3.70
N ILE A 238 -4.69 2.78 4.82
CA ILE A 238 -3.88 1.57 5.00
C ILE A 238 -4.68 0.52 5.76
N ASP A 239 -4.73 -0.70 5.22
CA ASP A 239 -5.53 -1.85 5.69
C ASP A 239 -7.07 -1.60 5.75
N THR A 240 -7.55 -0.55 5.07
CA THR A 240 -8.94 -0.08 5.16
C THR A 240 -9.88 -0.73 4.15
N GLY A 241 -11.11 -1.02 4.58
CA GLY A 241 -12.24 -1.37 3.71
C GLY A 241 -12.93 -0.12 3.18
N LEU A 242 -13.15 -0.08 1.86
CA LEU A 242 -13.59 1.10 1.14
C LEU A 242 -14.96 0.87 0.47
N ASN A 243 -15.76 1.93 0.36
CA ASN A 243 -17.09 1.93 -0.25
C ASN A 243 -17.29 3.21 -1.08
N ASP A 244 -18.27 3.21 -2.00
CA ASP A 244 -18.56 4.35 -2.89
C ASP A 244 -18.72 5.67 -2.10
N SER A 245 -19.48 5.65 -1.00
CA SER A 245 -19.72 6.85 -0.19
C SER A 245 -18.46 7.45 0.45
N PHE A 246 -17.45 6.64 0.77
CA PHE A 246 -16.20 7.11 1.39
C PHE A 246 -15.20 7.67 0.36
N LEU A 247 -15.34 7.29 -0.92
CA LEU A 247 -14.44 7.68 -2.01
C LEU A 247 -15.02 8.78 -2.94
N ASP A 248 -16.19 9.33 -2.59
CA ASP A 248 -16.66 10.62 -3.10
C ASP A 248 -15.94 11.77 -2.37
N PHE A 249 -14.99 12.40 -3.08
CA PHE A 249 -14.22 13.53 -2.57
C PHE A 249 -14.75 14.89 -3.06
N ALA A 250 -15.98 14.98 -3.59
CA ALA A 250 -16.61 16.25 -3.93
C ALA A 250 -16.70 17.21 -2.73
N GLY A 251 -16.78 16.67 -1.50
CA GLY A 251 -16.70 17.43 -0.25
C GLY A 251 -15.29 17.89 0.17
N CYS A 252 -14.23 17.50 -0.55
CA CYS A 252 -12.82 17.75 -0.22
C CYS A 252 -12.07 18.55 -1.31
N PRO A 253 -12.42 19.81 -1.57
CA PRO A 253 -11.83 20.62 -2.65
C PRO A 253 -10.33 20.95 -2.45
N ALA A 254 -9.77 20.72 -1.25
CA ALA A 254 -8.36 20.91 -0.95
C ALA A 254 -7.48 19.65 -1.16
N LEU A 255 -8.08 18.48 -1.43
CA LEU A 255 -7.36 17.21 -1.46
C LEU A 255 -6.48 17.07 -2.71
N GLU A 256 -5.16 17.12 -2.54
CA GLU A 256 -4.19 17.01 -3.65
C GLU A 256 -3.56 15.61 -3.76
N ASP A 257 -3.59 14.82 -2.69
CA ASP A 257 -2.73 13.64 -2.52
C ASP A 257 -3.50 12.49 -1.84
N LEU A 258 -3.73 11.39 -2.56
CA LEU A 258 -4.44 10.22 -2.05
C LEU A 258 -3.55 8.98 -2.20
N VAL A 259 -3.27 8.33 -1.08
CA VAL A 259 -2.48 7.11 -1.00
C VAL A 259 -3.32 6.01 -0.38
N ILE A 260 -3.46 4.89 -1.08
CA ILE A 260 -4.19 3.70 -0.66
C ILE A 260 -3.21 2.52 -0.74
N ILE A 261 -3.01 1.80 0.36
CA ILE A 261 -2.11 0.63 0.45
C ILE A 261 -2.88 -0.48 1.15
N ASN A 262 -2.92 -1.68 0.57
CA ASN A 262 -3.73 -2.79 1.10
C ASN A 262 -5.19 -2.37 1.37
N GLY A 263 -5.79 -1.65 0.42
CA GLY A 263 -7.18 -1.22 0.46
C GLY A 263 -8.10 -2.25 -0.19
N CYS A 264 -9.34 -2.38 0.31
CA CYS A 264 -10.32 -3.34 -0.21
C CYS A 264 -11.55 -2.62 -0.76
N PHE A 265 -11.68 -2.56 -2.09
CA PHE A 265 -12.66 -1.75 -2.81
C PHE A 265 -14.01 -2.47 -3.00
N VAL A 266 -14.59 -2.98 -1.91
CA VAL A 266 -15.85 -3.76 -1.97
C VAL A 266 -17.01 -2.89 -2.43
N HIS A 267 -17.62 -3.30 -3.55
CA HIS A 267 -18.69 -2.59 -4.25
C HIS A 267 -18.37 -1.16 -4.73
N VAL A 268 -17.11 -0.72 -4.71
CA VAL A 268 -16.73 0.62 -5.22
C VAL A 268 -16.87 0.66 -6.74
N ARG A 269 -17.79 1.49 -7.23
CA ARG A 269 -18.06 1.77 -8.63
C ARG A 269 -17.23 2.95 -9.14
N THR A 270 -17.00 3.98 -8.32
CA THR A 270 -16.32 5.21 -8.76
C THR A 270 -15.44 5.81 -7.67
N ILE A 271 -14.24 6.26 -8.04
CA ILE A 271 -13.39 7.18 -7.28
C ILE A 271 -13.43 8.51 -8.03
N SER A 272 -13.91 9.58 -7.39
CA SER A 272 -14.09 10.88 -8.04
C SER A 272 -13.49 12.04 -7.24
N SER A 273 -12.62 12.82 -7.90
CA SER A 273 -12.08 14.07 -7.34
C SER A 273 -11.62 15.02 -8.42
N THR A 274 -12.01 16.30 -8.32
CA THR A 274 -11.58 17.38 -9.21
C THR A 274 -10.37 18.15 -8.69
N SER A 275 -9.96 17.94 -7.43
CA SER A 275 -8.80 18.58 -6.78
C SER A 275 -7.53 17.73 -6.80
N LEU A 276 -7.67 16.41 -6.94
CA LEU A 276 -6.59 15.45 -6.77
C LEU A 276 -5.48 15.58 -7.84
N LYS A 277 -4.23 15.68 -7.39
CA LYS A 277 -3.03 15.80 -8.24
C LYS A 277 -2.16 14.55 -8.20
N ARG A 278 -2.21 13.77 -7.12
CA ARG A 278 -1.46 12.53 -6.93
C ARG A 278 -2.38 11.43 -6.42
N LEU A 279 -2.33 10.27 -7.07
CA LEU A 279 -3.04 9.07 -6.67
C LEU A 279 -2.06 7.90 -6.67
N ALA A 280 -1.93 7.22 -5.54
CA ALA A 280 -1.22 5.95 -5.43
C ALA A 280 -2.18 4.90 -4.86
N ILE A 281 -2.35 3.78 -5.57
CA ILE A 281 -3.08 2.60 -5.10
C ILE A 281 -2.12 1.42 -5.24
N ALA A 282 -1.70 0.86 -4.09
CA ALA A 282 -0.74 -0.24 -4.00
C ALA A 282 -1.33 -1.44 -3.24
N ASP A 283 -0.94 -2.65 -3.65
CA ASP A 283 -1.24 -3.92 -2.93
C ASP A 283 -2.74 -4.14 -2.62
N SER A 284 -3.65 -3.52 -3.39
CA SER A 284 -5.07 -3.40 -3.04
C SER A 284 -5.98 -4.28 -3.88
N SER A 285 -7.09 -4.79 -3.31
CA SER A 285 -8.07 -5.62 -4.01
C SER A 285 -9.24 -4.82 -4.58
N PHE A 286 -9.43 -4.90 -5.90
CA PHE A 286 -10.57 -4.32 -6.59
C PHE A 286 -11.81 -5.23 -6.58
N ASN A 287 -12.93 -4.75 -7.10
CA ASN A 287 -14.17 -5.54 -7.15
C ASN A 287 -14.16 -6.55 -8.31
N GLN A 288 -14.02 -7.85 -8.00
CA GLN A 288 -14.05 -8.96 -8.96
C GLN A 288 -15.26 -8.97 -9.92
N HIS A 289 -16.39 -8.36 -9.56
CA HIS A 289 -17.65 -8.41 -10.34
C HIS A 289 -17.93 -7.18 -11.20
N ALA A 290 -17.34 -6.02 -10.90
CA ALA A 290 -17.61 -4.78 -11.63
C ALA A 290 -16.43 -3.81 -11.51
N ARG A 291 -16.00 -3.22 -12.63
CA ARG A 291 -14.85 -2.30 -12.62
C ARG A 291 -15.15 -1.00 -11.88
N THR A 292 -14.29 -0.66 -10.93
CA THR A 292 -14.18 0.68 -10.37
C THR A 292 -13.70 1.66 -11.45
N ARG A 293 -14.34 2.82 -11.58
CA ARG A 293 -13.93 3.95 -12.42
C ARG A 293 -13.07 4.93 -11.61
N ILE A 294 -12.08 5.55 -12.25
CA ILE A 294 -11.25 6.60 -11.65
C ILE A 294 -11.40 7.87 -12.47
N TYR A 295 -12.18 8.82 -11.95
CA TYR A 295 -12.42 10.13 -12.53
C TYR A 295 -11.63 11.20 -11.76
N ALA A 296 -10.44 11.53 -12.28
CA ALA A 296 -9.53 12.50 -11.68
C ALA A 296 -8.91 13.42 -12.77
N PRO A 297 -9.66 14.38 -13.34
CA PRO A 297 -9.21 15.17 -14.50
C PRO A 297 -8.00 16.10 -14.20
N SER A 298 -7.80 16.45 -12.93
CA SER A 298 -6.68 17.27 -12.44
C SER A 298 -5.44 16.46 -12.05
N LEU A 299 -5.46 15.12 -12.23
CA LEU A 299 -4.39 14.24 -11.79
C LEU A 299 -3.11 14.49 -12.60
N VAL A 300 -1.99 14.65 -11.90
CA VAL A 300 -0.65 14.90 -12.47
C VAL A 300 0.24 13.67 -12.36
N SER A 301 0.08 12.88 -11.30
CA SER A 301 0.81 11.64 -11.05
C SER A 301 -0.12 10.49 -10.66
N LEU A 302 -0.02 9.37 -11.37
CA LEU A 302 -0.71 8.12 -11.06
C LEU A 302 0.30 7.01 -10.70
N ARG A 303 0.00 6.22 -9.66
CA ARG A 303 0.64 4.94 -9.37
C ARG A 303 -0.44 3.89 -9.13
N LEU A 304 -0.46 2.85 -9.96
CA LEU A 304 -1.15 1.60 -9.71
C LEU A 304 -0.09 0.51 -9.58
N GLU A 305 -0.05 -0.21 -8.47
CA GLU A 305 1.01 -1.18 -8.18
C GLU A 305 0.45 -2.41 -7.43
N ASP A 306 0.73 -3.59 -7.94
CA ASP A 306 0.46 -4.89 -7.31
C ASP A 306 -1.00 -5.09 -6.85
N ASN A 307 -1.93 -4.46 -7.55
CA ASN A 307 -3.36 -4.53 -7.27
C ASN A 307 -4.00 -5.80 -7.86
N TRP A 308 -5.02 -6.31 -7.14
CA TRP A 308 -5.66 -7.60 -7.36
C TRP A 308 -7.04 -7.44 -8.02
N ASP A 309 -7.67 -8.56 -8.40
CA ASP A 309 -9.01 -8.62 -8.99
C ASP A 309 -9.16 -7.90 -10.35
N ARG A 310 -10.23 -7.12 -10.57
CA ARG A 310 -10.46 -6.40 -11.84
C ARG A 310 -9.71 -5.07 -11.87
N THR A 311 -8.98 -4.84 -12.95
CA THR A 311 -8.35 -3.57 -13.26
C THR A 311 -9.40 -2.45 -13.35
N PRO A 312 -9.19 -1.30 -12.66
CA PRO A 312 -10.09 -0.15 -12.74
C PRO A 312 -10.07 0.50 -14.14
N VAL A 313 -11.19 1.14 -14.51
CA VAL A 313 -11.28 2.00 -15.69
C VAL A 313 -10.70 3.37 -15.36
N LEU A 314 -9.71 3.81 -16.12
CA LEU A 314 -9.18 5.16 -16.09
C LEU A 314 -9.95 6.04 -17.07
N GLU A 315 -10.68 7.02 -16.55
CA GLU A 315 -11.30 8.05 -17.41
C GLU A 315 -10.26 9.07 -17.88
N SER A 316 -10.65 10.05 -18.70
CA SER A 316 -9.70 11.01 -19.30
C SER A 316 -9.00 11.87 -18.24
N MET A 317 -7.67 11.83 -18.21
CA MET A 317 -6.81 12.61 -17.28
C MET A 317 -5.95 13.63 -18.04
N PRO A 318 -6.53 14.74 -18.55
CA PRO A 318 -5.83 15.71 -19.42
C PRO A 318 -4.63 16.44 -18.76
N SER A 319 -4.53 16.37 -17.43
CA SER A 319 -3.47 16.98 -16.63
C SER A 319 -2.29 16.04 -16.34
N LEU A 320 -2.37 14.77 -16.76
CA LEU A 320 -1.44 13.71 -16.39
C LEU A 320 -0.03 13.98 -16.94
N LYS A 321 1.01 13.79 -16.12
CA LYS A 321 2.42 13.96 -16.50
C LYS A 321 3.26 12.72 -16.27
N ALA A 322 2.95 11.96 -15.21
CA ALA A 322 3.66 10.74 -14.87
C ALA A 322 2.65 9.64 -14.50
N ALA A 323 2.81 8.45 -15.06
CA ALA A 323 2.06 7.28 -14.63
C ALA A 323 2.96 6.06 -14.50
N PHE A 324 2.81 5.36 -13.37
CA PHE A 324 3.40 4.05 -13.10
C PHE A 324 2.27 3.04 -12.95
N VAL A 325 2.32 1.96 -13.72
CA VAL A 325 1.35 0.87 -13.68
C VAL A 325 2.12 -0.46 -13.63
N ARG A 326 1.98 -1.18 -12.51
CA ARG A 326 2.51 -2.54 -12.32
C ARG A 326 1.40 -3.47 -11.84
N PHE A 327 1.23 -4.60 -12.52
CA PHE A 327 0.31 -5.67 -12.11
C PHE A 327 1.06 -6.97 -11.82
N ILE A 328 0.52 -7.75 -10.89
CA ILE A 328 1.02 -9.07 -10.52
C ILE A 328 0.08 -10.19 -10.96
N LYS A 329 0.59 -11.40 -10.84
CA LYS A 329 0.08 -12.65 -11.41
C LYS A 329 -1.33 -13.10 -10.95
N GLU A 330 -2.13 -12.31 -10.24
CA GLU A 330 -3.39 -12.74 -9.61
C GLU A 330 -4.61 -11.83 -9.91
N SER A 331 -4.54 -11.05 -11.00
CA SER A 331 -5.72 -10.33 -11.52
C SER A 331 -6.78 -11.28 -12.12
N VAL A 332 -8.05 -10.88 -12.01
CA VAL A 332 -9.26 -11.56 -12.53
C VAL A 332 -9.51 -11.22 -14.01
N ASP A 333 -8.84 -10.19 -14.54
CA ASP A 333 -8.89 -9.80 -15.95
C ASP A 333 -8.07 -10.73 -16.85
N ARG A 334 -8.51 -11.99 -16.95
CA ARG A 334 -7.90 -13.02 -17.78
C ARG A 334 -8.94 -13.77 -18.61
N CYS A 335 -8.61 -13.97 -19.87
CA CYS A 335 -9.46 -14.68 -20.81
C CYS A 335 -8.73 -15.95 -21.28
N PHE A 336 -8.98 -17.10 -20.66
CA PHE A 336 -8.27 -18.38 -20.88
C PHE A 336 -8.46 -19.01 -22.28
N TYR A 337 -9.12 -18.29 -23.19
CA TYR A 337 -9.60 -18.78 -24.48
C TYR A 337 -9.19 -17.90 -25.67
N SER A 338 -8.70 -16.67 -25.42
CA SER A 338 -8.33 -15.69 -26.46
C SER A 338 -7.53 -14.54 -25.86
N ASP A 339 -6.45 -14.15 -26.52
CA ASP A 339 -5.67 -12.96 -26.19
C ASP A 339 -6.22 -11.68 -26.87
N SER A 340 -7.14 -11.83 -27.84
CA SER A 340 -7.60 -10.76 -28.73
C SER A 340 -8.99 -10.21 -28.38
N TRP A 341 -9.19 -9.83 -27.11
CA TRP A 341 -10.40 -9.20 -26.52
C TRP A 341 -11.70 -10.01 -26.53
N ASP A 342 -11.99 -10.79 -27.57
CA ASP A 342 -13.18 -11.64 -27.65
C ASP A 342 -12.78 -13.13 -27.77
N CYS A 343 -13.44 -13.97 -26.98
CA CYS A 343 -13.34 -15.43 -26.98
C CYS A 343 -14.65 -16.13 -27.39
N HIS A 344 -15.68 -15.36 -27.73
CA HIS A 344 -17.03 -15.77 -28.08
C HIS A 344 -17.71 -16.66 -27.02
N ASN A 345 -17.30 -16.53 -25.76
CA ASN A 345 -17.88 -17.21 -24.60
C ASN A 345 -18.46 -16.17 -23.63
N GLU A 346 -19.79 -16.04 -23.62
CA GLU A 346 -20.55 -15.05 -22.83
C GLU A 346 -20.31 -15.19 -21.31
N ASP A 347 -19.97 -16.38 -20.81
CA ASP A 347 -19.61 -16.61 -19.40
C ASP A 347 -18.19 -16.13 -19.04
N CYS A 348 -17.37 -15.72 -20.01
CA CYS A 348 -15.97 -15.41 -19.79
C CYS A 348 -15.76 -14.01 -19.18
N GLN A 349 -15.80 -13.96 -17.84
CA GLN A 349 -15.70 -12.73 -17.03
C GLN A 349 -14.49 -11.82 -17.34
N GLY A 350 -13.37 -12.35 -17.85
CA GLY A 350 -12.22 -11.52 -18.22
C GLY A 350 -12.40 -10.77 -19.55
N CYS A 351 -13.08 -11.41 -20.51
CA CYS A 351 -13.46 -10.80 -21.79
C CYS A 351 -14.74 -9.94 -21.65
N TYR A 352 -15.78 -10.40 -20.93
CA TYR A 352 -17.05 -9.69 -20.77
C TYR A 352 -17.27 -9.11 -19.36
N ASP A 353 -17.76 -7.87 -19.29
CA ASP A 353 -18.26 -7.24 -18.07
C ASP A 353 -19.80 -7.21 -18.11
N LEU A 354 -20.45 -7.98 -17.23
CA LEU A 354 -21.90 -8.19 -17.26
C LEU A 354 -22.74 -6.94 -16.93
N GLN A 355 -22.16 -5.81 -16.53
CA GLN A 355 -22.95 -4.67 -16.03
C GLN A 355 -22.52 -3.26 -16.47
N ALA A 356 -21.26 -2.97 -16.83
CA ALA A 356 -20.82 -1.56 -16.76
C ALA A 356 -19.88 -0.98 -17.84
N VAL A 357 -19.36 -1.73 -18.82
CA VAL A 357 -18.47 -1.17 -19.87
C VAL A 357 -19.05 -1.46 -21.25
N ASN A 358 -19.27 -0.41 -22.06
CA ASN A 358 -19.51 -0.58 -23.49
C ASN A 358 -18.29 -1.30 -24.10
N SER A 359 -18.49 -2.36 -24.90
CA SER A 359 -17.42 -3.27 -25.36
C SER A 359 -16.42 -2.65 -26.37
N HIS A 360 -16.34 -1.33 -26.41
CA HIS A 360 -15.66 -0.52 -27.43
C HIS A 360 -14.76 0.58 -26.83
N ASP A 361 -14.44 0.49 -25.54
CA ASP A 361 -13.57 1.44 -24.82
C ASP A 361 -12.38 0.74 -24.16
N SER A 362 -11.18 1.33 -24.32
CA SER A 362 -9.97 0.97 -23.56
C SER A 362 -10.15 1.31 -22.07
N VAL A 363 -9.61 0.45 -21.20
CA VAL A 363 -9.80 0.52 -19.74
C VAL A 363 -8.64 1.23 -19.02
N LEU A 364 -7.42 1.14 -19.51
CA LEU A 364 -6.24 1.82 -18.98
C LEU A 364 -5.68 2.86 -19.96
N LEU A 365 -5.29 2.42 -21.15
CA LEU A 365 -4.37 3.18 -22.02
C LEU A 365 -4.98 4.50 -22.51
N LYS A 366 -6.29 4.56 -22.71
CA LYS A 366 -7.07 5.77 -23.04
C LYS A 366 -7.09 6.83 -21.92
N GLY A 367 -6.97 6.43 -20.66
CA GLY A 367 -6.78 7.36 -19.53
C GLY A 367 -5.33 7.82 -19.37
N LEU A 368 -4.38 7.02 -19.88
CA LEU A 368 -2.93 7.24 -19.77
C LEU A 368 -2.32 8.01 -20.96
N SER A 369 -3.05 8.17 -22.07
CA SER A 369 -2.56 8.73 -23.34
C SER A 369 -2.00 10.17 -23.25
N GLU A 370 -2.39 10.90 -22.21
CA GLU A 370 -1.98 12.30 -21.99
C GLU A 370 -0.67 12.43 -21.20
N ALA A 371 -0.08 11.35 -20.71
CA ALA A 371 1.13 11.37 -19.88
C ALA A 371 2.41 11.78 -20.67
N GLU A 372 3.30 12.55 -20.04
CA GLU A 372 4.65 12.84 -20.56
C GLU A 372 5.64 11.69 -20.27
N ASN A 373 5.44 10.95 -19.18
CA ASN A 373 6.29 9.87 -18.71
C ASN A 373 5.44 8.67 -18.31
N LEU A 374 5.68 7.50 -18.89
CA LEU A 374 4.89 6.29 -18.67
C LEU A 374 5.78 5.10 -18.32
N THR A 375 5.40 4.36 -17.27
CA THR A 375 6.04 3.10 -16.89
C THR A 375 4.97 2.02 -16.80
N LEU A 376 5.04 1.02 -17.68
CA LEU A 376 4.14 -0.13 -17.72
C LEU A 376 4.96 -1.40 -17.44
N ILE A 377 4.62 -2.11 -16.37
CA ILE A 377 5.31 -3.32 -15.93
C ILE A 377 4.27 -4.43 -15.75
N ASP A 378 4.50 -5.55 -16.41
CA ASP A 378 3.65 -6.74 -16.37
C ASP A 378 4.41 -7.88 -15.64
N GLU A 379 3.73 -8.68 -14.80
CA GLU A 379 4.25 -9.98 -14.34
C GLU A 379 3.34 -11.14 -14.81
N HIS A 380 3.62 -11.59 -16.04
CA HIS A 380 2.98 -12.66 -16.82
C HIS A 380 1.65 -12.32 -17.52
N ASP A 381 1.77 -12.09 -18.84
CA ASP A 381 0.70 -12.12 -19.85
C ASP A 381 -0.59 -11.43 -19.39
N THR A 382 -0.47 -10.17 -18.95
CA THR A 382 -1.65 -9.41 -18.54
C THR A 382 -2.46 -9.00 -19.77
N PHE A 383 -3.44 -9.84 -20.08
CA PHE A 383 -4.48 -9.66 -21.10
C PHE A 383 -4.99 -8.22 -21.21
N ILE A 384 -5.09 -7.49 -20.08
CA ILE A 384 -5.49 -6.08 -20.03
C ILE A 384 -4.71 -5.16 -20.99
N PHE A 385 -3.38 -5.29 -21.11
CA PHE A 385 -2.61 -4.42 -22.01
C PHE A 385 -2.77 -4.85 -23.47
N ARG A 386 -2.67 -6.17 -23.76
CA ARG A 386 -2.91 -6.73 -25.12
C ARG A 386 -4.27 -6.29 -25.68
N ARG A 387 -5.31 -6.38 -24.84
CA ARG A 387 -6.70 -5.99 -25.08
C ARG A 387 -6.89 -4.50 -25.32
N ASP A 388 -6.27 -3.66 -24.49
CA ASP A 388 -6.36 -2.21 -24.63
C ASP A 388 -5.62 -1.69 -25.88
N LEU A 389 -4.53 -2.37 -26.29
CA LEU A 389 -3.77 -2.04 -27.50
C LEU A 389 -4.56 -2.29 -28.79
N ILE A 390 -5.65 -3.05 -28.78
CA ILE A 390 -6.55 -3.17 -29.95
C ILE A 390 -7.16 -1.80 -30.34
N TRP A 391 -7.24 -0.88 -29.38
CA TRP A 391 -7.70 0.50 -29.60
C TRP A 391 -6.57 1.48 -29.96
N CYS A 392 -5.29 1.02 -30.00
CA CYS A 392 -4.05 1.79 -30.18
C CYS A 392 -4.18 3.31 -29.89
N PRO A 393 -4.43 3.72 -28.62
CA PRO A 393 -4.65 5.12 -28.30
C PRO A 393 -3.38 5.96 -28.51
N THR A 394 -3.52 7.15 -29.09
CA THR A 394 -2.37 8.02 -29.42
C THR A 394 -1.81 8.73 -28.19
N PHE A 395 -0.57 8.42 -27.82
CA PHE A 395 0.19 9.00 -26.72
C PHE A 395 0.79 10.37 -27.13
N SER A 396 -0.09 11.37 -27.27
CA SER A 396 0.21 12.67 -27.90
C SER A 396 1.28 13.53 -27.21
N LYS A 397 1.63 13.22 -25.96
CA LYS A 397 2.56 13.99 -25.10
C LYS A 397 3.76 13.18 -24.61
N LEU A 398 3.81 11.88 -24.91
CA LEU A 398 4.74 10.94 -24.28
C LEU A 398 6.18 11.16 -24.76
N LYS A 399 7.10 11.32 -23.80
CA LYS A 399 8.54 11.57 -24.01
C LYS A 399 9.39 10.45 -23.45
N THR A 400 9.01 9.86 -22.31
CA THR A 400 9.72 8.70 -21.73
C THR A 400 8.77 7.53 -21.55
N LEU A 401 9.18 6.36 -22.05
CA LEU A 401 8.43 5.11 -21.95
C LEU A 401 9.33 4.02 -21.36
N LEU A 402 8.90 3.42 -20.26
CA LEU A 402 9.54 2.25 -19.65
C LEU A 402 8.61 1.05 -19.75
N LEU A 403 9.08 0.00 -20.42
CA LEU A 403 8.41 -1.30 -20.53
C LEU A 403 9.32 -2.39 -19.94
N ASN A 404 8.76 -3.59 -19.69
CA ASN A 404 9.54 -4.77 -19.30
C ASN A 404 9.37 -5.94 -20.29
N GLU A 405 10.10 -7.02 -20.02
CA GLU A 405 10.25 -8.21 -20.88
C GLU A 405 8.96 -8.77 -21.49
N TYR A 406 7.83 -8.71 -20.77
CA TYR A 406 6.53 -9.22 -21.24
C TYR A 406 5.93 -8.42 -22.41
N TRP A 407 6.33 -7.16 -22.62
CA TRP A 407 5.96 -6.39 -23.82
C TRP A 407 6.68 -6.86 -25.09
N CYS A 408 7.63 -7.79 -24.97
CA CYS A 408 8.47 -8.30 -26.05
C CYS A 408 8.28 -9.81 -26.29
N VAL A 409 7.10 -10.35 -25.92
CA VAL A 409 6.71 -11.77 -26.01
C VAL A 409 6.41 -12.16 -27.47
N PRO A 410 6.52 -13.46 -27.87
CA PRO A 410 6.77 -13.86 -29.27
C PRO A 410 5.70 -13.60 -30.35
N ASP A 411 4.62 -12.88 -30.06
CA ASP A 411 3.56 -12.52 -31.03
C ASP A 411 4.01 -11.34 -31.91
N ASP A 412 5.08 -11.57 -32.68
CA ASP A 412 5.74 -10.65 -33.63
C ASP A 412 6.00 -9.22 -33.11
N PHE A 413 6.21 -9.08 -31.79
CA PHE A 413 6.41 -7.80 -31.09
C PHE A 413 5.27 -6.79 -31.28
N HIS A 414 4.05 -7.22 -31.66
CA HIS A 414 2.94 -6.34 -32.02
C HIS A 414 2.59 -5.30 -30.93
N ALA A 415 2.67 -5.68 -29.65
CA ALA A 415 2.42 -4.77 -28.53
C ALA A 415 3.44 -3.62 -28.45
N LEU A 416 4.72 -3.92 -28.70
CA LEU A 416 5.80 -2.94 -28.77
C LEU A 416 5.70 -2.09 -30.06
N ALA A 417 5.28 -2.69 -31.19
CA ALA A 417 5.04 -1.97 -32.44
C ALA A 417 3.93 -0.92 -32.29
N CYS A 418 2.70 -1.31 -31.91
CA CYS A 418 1.57 -0.39 -31.77
C CYS A 418 1.89 0.76 -30.80
N ILE A 419 2.49 0.50 -29.63
CA ILE A 419 2.77 1.59 -28.68
C ILE A 419 3.85 2.55 -29.19
N LEU A 420 4.86 2.10 -29.95
CA LEU A 420 5.86 2.98 -30.56
C LEU A 420 5.27 3.79 -31.73
N GLU A 421 4.42 3.18 -32.55
CA GLU A 421 3.72 3.84 -33.66
C GLU A 421 2.77 4.95 -33.16
N HIS A 422 2.09 4.69 -32.05
CA HIS A 422 1.11 5.61 -31.48
C HIS A 422 1.73 6.61 -30.49
N SER A 423 3.07 6.67 -30.38
CA SER A 423 3.83 7.60 -29.52
C SER A 423 4.70 8.57 -30.33
N PRO A 424 4.13 9.49 -31.13
CA PRO A 424 4.85 10.25 -32.17
C PRO A 424 5.93 11.22 -31.67
N PHE A 425 5.96 11.52 -30.36
CA PHE A 425 6.93 12.44 -29.73
C PHE A 425 7.88 11.75 -28.73
N LEU A 426 7.89 10.41 -28.69
CA LEU A 426 8.73 9.65 -27.77
C LEU A 426 10.21 10.00 -27.95
N GLU A 427 10.88 10.39 -26.86
CA GLU A 427 12.30 10.78 -26.85
C GLU A 427 13.21 9.69 -26.26
N PHE A 428 12.73 8.94 -25.28
CA PHE A 428 13.50 7.92 -24.56
C PHE A 428 12.67 6.65 -24.35
N LEU A 429 13.18 5.51 -24.81
CA LEU A 429 12.63 4.18 -24.55
C LEU A 429 13.55 3.41 -23.59
N THR A 430 12.98 2.76 -22.59
CA THR A 430 13.71 1.87 -21.67
C THR A 430 13.01 0.51 -21.60
N LEU A 431 13.76 -0.57 -21.82
CA LEU A 431 13.27 -1.95 -21.77
C LEU A 431 13.98 -2.74 -20.65
N HIS A 432 13.22 -3.26 -19.69
CA HIS A 432 13.74 -4.00 -18.52
C HIS A 432 13.56 -5.52 -18.64
N PHE A 433 14.68 -6.25 -18.72
CA PHE A 433 14.75 -7.72 -18.79
C PHE A 433 15.30 -8.29 -17.48
N PHE A 434 14.51 -8.12 -16.42
CA PHE A 434 14.73 -8.67 -15.09
C PHE A 434 13.41 -8.68 -14.31
N SER A 435 12.95 -9.86 -13.92
CA SER A 435 11.64 -10.02 -13.29
C SER A 435 11.49 -9.39 -11.90
N LYS A 436 12.58 -9.24 -11.09
CA LYS A 436 12.52 -8.60 -9.75
C LYS A 436 13.78 -7.82 -9.36
N GLY A 437 13.59 -6.53 -9.03
CA GLY A 437 14.57 -5.64 -8.40
C GLY A 437 15.50 -4.87 -9.37
N PRO A 438 16.03 -3.69 -9.01
CA PRO A 438 16.70 -2.76 -9.94
C PRO A 438 18.11 -3.18 -10.40
N ASN A 439 18.58 -4.37 -10.01
CA ASN A 439 19.98 -4.82 -10.14
C ASN A 439 20.27 -5.41 -11.53
N HIS A 440 20.10 -4.62 -12.58
CA HIS A 440 20.64 -4.93 -13.90
C HIS A 440 22.18 -5.08 -13.85
N LYS A 441 22.74 -5.93 -14.71
CA LYS A 441 24.19 -6.15 -14.84
C LYS A 441 24.75 -5.64 -16.17
N VAL A 442 23.88 -5.53 -17.18
CA VAL A 442 24.20 -5.08 -18.52
C VAL A 442 23.21 -3.98 -18.88
N GLU A 443 23.73 -2.90 -19.42
CA GLU A 443 22.97 -1.80 -20.02
C GLU A 443 23.49 -1.62 -21.45
N ILE A 444 22.62 -1.80 -22.43
CA ILE A 444 22.92 -1.60 -23.85
C ILE A 444 22.20 -0.33 -24.29
N LYS A 445 22.93 0.59 -24.93
CA LYS A 445 22.36 1.86 -25.41
C LYS A 445 22.33 1.86 -26.94
N GLY A 446 21.18 2.24 -27.49
CA GLY A 446 20.95 2.40 -28.91
C GLY A 446 20.56 3.83 -29.27
N GLY A 447 21.01 4.29 -30.42
CA GLY A 447 20.65 5.58 -31.01
C GLY A 447 19.75 5.39 -32.22
N TYR A 448 18.77 6.28 -32.39
CA TYR A 448 17.94 6.29 -33.61
C TYR A 448 18.74 6.85 -34.78
N ASN A 449 18.78 6.13 -35.91
CA ASN A 449 19.61 6.48 -37.05
C ASN A 449 18.78 7.10 -38.18
N ALA A 450 18.62 8.42 -38.15
CA ALA A 450 17.69 9.18 -39.00
C ALA A 450 17.99 9.18 -40.52
N VAL A 451 19.02 8.46 -40.99
CA VAL A 451 19.40 8.39 -42.40
C VAL A 451 18.39 7.59 -43.24
N GLU A 452 17.77 6.56 -42.64
CA GLU A 452 16.73 5.77 -43.27
C GLU A 452 15.41 5.97 -42.52
N SER A 453 14.44 6.65 -43.15
CA SER A 453 13.17 7.00 -42.51
C SER A 453 12.17 5.84 -42.55
N SER A 454 12.16 4.99 -41.51
CA SER A 454 10.94 4.26 -41.16
C SER A 454 9.84 5.29 -40.84
N ALA A 455 8.71 5.19 -41.55
CA ALA A 455 7.58 6.11 -41.36
C ALA A 455 6.78 5.84 -40.07
N ALA A 456 7.04 4.70 -39.42
CA ALA A 456 6.26 4.19 -38.31
C ALA A 456 6.55 4.86 -36.95
N ILE A 457 7.74 5.46 -36.73
CA ILE A 457 8.23 5.76 -35.38
C ILE A 457 8.44 7.26 -35.15
N SER A 458 8.33 7.69 -33.89
CA SER A 458 8.84 8.97 -33.40
C SER A 458 10.21 9.33 -33.97
N LYS A 459 10.24 10.37 -34.81
CA LYS A 459 11.48 11.01 -35.28
C LYS A 459 12.17 11.83 -34.18
N HIS A 460 11.57 11.88 -32.98
CA HIS A 460 12.12 12.56 -31.80
C HIS A 460 12.86 11.59 -30.86
N LEU A 461 12.92 10.30 -31.19
CA LEU A 461 13.62 9.28 -30.39
C LEU A 461 15.13 9.56 -30.34
N LYS A 462 15.65 9.82 -29.13
CA LYS A 462 17.05 10.20 -28.88
C LYS A 462 17.89 9.00 -28.44
N ALA A 463 17.33 8.15 -27.58
CA ALA A 463 18.02 6.98 -27.05
C ALA A 463 17.06 5.84 -26.68
N VAL A 464 17.57 4.61 -26.78
CA VAL A 464 16.92 3.38 -26.35
C VAL A 464 17.84 2.64 -25.39
N GLU A 465 17.39 2.37 -24.16
CA GLU A 465 18.16 1.67 -23.14
C GLU A 465 17.57 0.27 -22.88
N VAL A 466 18.34 -0.77 -23.16
CA VAL A 466 17.99 -2.17 -22.86
C VAL A 466 18.79 -2.60 -21.63
N LYS A 467 18.10 -2.86 -20.52
CA LYS A 467 18.71 -3.21 -19.21
C LYS A 467 18.38 -4.65 -18.86
N CYS A 468 19.40 -5.48 -18.71
CA CYS A 468 19.21 -6.92 -18.49
C CYS A 468 20.22 -7.52 -17.49
N ASN A 469 19.93 -8.75 -17.06
CA ASN A 469 20.86 -9.55 -16.24
C ASN A 469 22.01 -10.17 -17.05
N SER A 470 21.77 -10.44 -18.34
CA SER A 470 22.68 -11.08 -19.29
C SER A 470 22.07 -11.02 -20.68
N VAL A 471 22.88 -10.87 -21.72
CA VAL A 471 22.39 -10.98 -23.11
C VAL A 471 22.02 -12.44 -23.39
N ASN A 472 20.75 -12.69 -23.72
CA ASN A 472 20.24 -14.02 -24.08
C ASN A 472 19.63 -13.99 -25.50
N ALA A 473 19.10 -15.13 -25.95
CA ALA A 473 18.50 -15.24 -27.28
C ALA A 473 17.26 -14.34 -27.49
N GLU A 474 16.54 -13.97 -26.42
CA GLU A 474 15.36 -13.10 -26.49
C GLU A 474 15.77 -11.64 -26.65
N VAL A 475 16.71 -11.17 -25.82
CA VAL A 475 17.35 -9.85 -25.98
C VAL A 475 17.93 -9.70 -27.39
N LEU A 476 18.59 -10.72 -27.94
CA LEU A 476 19.10 -10.69 -29.32
C LEU A 476 18.00 -10.64 -30.41
N LYS A 477 16.82 -11.26 -30.21
CA LYS A 477 15.67 -11.09 -31.12
C LYS A 477 15.15 -9.65 -31.07
N ILE A 478 15.09 -9.07 -29.87
CA ILE A 478 14.53 -7.74 -29.62
C ILE A 478 15.45 -6.65 -30.17
N LEU A 479 16.77 -6.77 -29.97
CA LEU A 479 17.74 -5.88 -30.62
C LEU A 479 17.64 -5.95 -32.15
N LYS A 480 17.44 -7.13 -32.75
CA LYS A 480 17.20 -7.28 -34.20
C LYS A 480 15.89 -6.63 -34.65
N PHE A 481 14.81 -6.78 -33.89
CA PHE A 481 13.55 -6.10 -34.17
C PHE A 481 13.71 -4.57 -34.11
N LEU A 482 14.34 -4.05 -33.06
CA LEU A 482 14.66 -2.62 -32.93
C LEU A 482 15.61 -2.15 -34.06
N GLY A 483 16.47 -3.02 -34.58
CA GLY A 483 17.25 -2.79 -35.81
C GLY A 483 16.38 -2.63 -37.07
N THR A 484 15.32 -3.44 -37.26
CA THR A 484 14.32 -3.23 -38.34
C THR A 484 13.50 -1.94 -38.18
N LEU A 485 13.54 -1.35 -36.98
CA LEU A 485 12.97 -0.07 -36.60
C LEU A 485 14.00 1.08 -36.66
N ASN A 486 15.17 0.85 -37.26
CA ASN A 486 16.27 1.80 -37.48
C ASN A 486 16.86 2.39 -36.19
N ILE A 487 16.85 1.61 -35.11
CA ILE A 487 17.56 1.86 -33.86
C ILE A 487 18.84 1.02 -33.89
N CYS A 488 20.00 1.68 -34.01
CA CYS A 488 21.31 1.03 -34.03
C CYS A 488 21.92 0.97 -32.64
N PHE A 489 22.58 -0.13 -32.28
CA PHE A 489 23.17 -0.32 -30.94
C PHE A 489 24.70 -0.27 -30.97
N GLU A 490 25.29 0.43 -29.99
CA GLU A 490 26.75 0.47 -29.82
C GLU A 490 27.27 -0.91 -29.38
N GLY A 491 27.59 -1.75 -30.36
CA GLY A 491 28.05 -3.13 -30.13
C GLY A 491 27.65 -4.14 -31.22
N GLU A 492 26.78 -3.80 -32.18
CA GLU A 492 26.33 -4.75 -33.21
C GLU A 492 27.47 -5.34 -34.05
N LYS A 493 28.56 -4.58 -34.25
CA LYS A 493 29.78 -5.07 -34.93
C LYS A 493 30.60 -6.09 -34.13
N ALA A 494 30.39 -6.23 -32.82
CA ALA A 494 31.03 -7.24 -32.00
C ALA A 494 30.13 -8.47 -31.81
N LEU A 495 28.84 -8.24 -31.52
CA LEU A 495 27.86 -9.30 -31.26
C LEU A 495 27.52 -10.17 -32.49
N ALA A 496 27.88 -9.72 -33.70
CA ALA A 496 27.72 -10.49 -34.93
C ALA A 496 28.84 -11.52 -35.19
N GLU A 497 30.06 -11.30 -34.69
CA GLU A 497 31.22 -12.14 -35.02
C GLU A 497 31.39 -13.34 -34.06
N ASP A 498 31.03 -13.19 -32.78
CA ASP A 498 31.24 -14.22 -31.73
C ASP A 498 30.27 -15.44 -31.78
N ILE A 499 29.27 -15.46 -32.67
CA ILE A 499 28.18 -16.46 -32.64
C ILE A 499 28.33 -17.58 -33.70
N TRP A 500 29.20 -17.44 -34.71
CA TRP A 500 29.36 -18.42 -35.80
C TRP A 500 30.79 -18.95 -36.02
N PRO A 501 31.23 -19.91 -35.19
CA PRO A 501 32.23 -20.89 -35.56
C PRO A 501 31.62 -22.29 -35.70
N PHE A 502 31.25 -22.71 -36.92
CA PHE A 502 31.38 -24.09 -37.47
C PHE A 502 30.65 -24.23 -38.80
N SER A 503 31.38 -24.11 -39.91
CA SER A 503 30.89 -24.42 -41.26
C SER A 503 32.04 -24.87 -42.18
N SER A 504 32.62 -26.03 -41.89
CA SER A 504 33.58 -26.76 -42.72
C SER A 504 33.55 -28.25 -42.39
#